data_AF-A0A9K3JWA3-F1
#
_entry.id   AF-A0A9K3JWA3-F1
#
_cell.length_a   1.000
_cell.length_b   1.000
_cell.length_c   1.000
_cell.angle_alpha   90.00
_cell.angle_beta   90.00
_cell.angle_gamma   90.00
#
_symmetry.space_group_name_H-M   'P 1'
#
loop_
_entity.id
_entity.type
_entity.pdbx_description
1 polymer ?
#
loop_
_entity_poly.entity_id
_entity_poly.type
_entity_poly.pdbx_seq_one_letter_code
_entity_poly.pdbx_strand_id
1 'polypeptide(L)'
;MKEATKAPKVSFYDYIVIGGGTTGIPLATTLSTNYSVLLLERGGSPYGNPNITQVMNFGSYFLDTSPNSPSQRFSSEGVINARPRVLGGGTSINAGFYSRGEPKFNKEARLMDKRLIRESYEWAEKVMVSKPEPKKWQSAFRAALVEAGVKPDNGFTYDHIAGLNWLVRFLMNMGRDIPLQICYNMQILKGCLFFYMQLLKKSYLRPKVGKSRPLAYGVAFKDSFGNKHKAYLKGGKKNEVILSAGALGSPQLLMLSGIGPKEQLDAHKIKIVLEQPFVGKDMADNPMNTIFIPSPVVVEATIVQLVGITRFGSLREMYIHSFFVFVITKTFLFIIFIILAFTSSGVGCISWLLWLRFLIWMIRSKALA
;
A
#
# COMPACT_ATOMS: atom_id res chain seq x y z
N MET A 1 -18.80 3.67 -11.75
CA MET A 1 -18.02 2.41 -11.72
C MET A 1 -18.91 1.26 -12.18
N LYS A 2 -18.38 0.23 -12.83
CA LYS A 2 -19.17 -0.91 -13.36
C LYS A 2 -18.60 -2.23 -12.82
N GLU A 3 -19.46 -3.22 -12.60
CA GLU A 3 -19.02 -4.59 -12.32
C GLU A 3 -18.42 -5.23 -13.58
N ALA A 4 -17.43 -6.11 -13.43
CA ALA A 4 -16.81 -6.84 -14.53
C ALA A 4 -17.80 -7.71 -15.31
N THR A 5 -18.90 -8.15 -14.67
CA THR A 5 -19.98 -8.92 -15.29
C THR A 5 -20.69 -8.16 -16.41
N LYS A 6 -20.62 -6.83 -16.39
CA LYS A 6 -21.17 -5.95 -17.44
C LYS A 6 -20.14 -5.62 -18.53
N ALA A 7 -18.93 -6.16 -18.44
CA ALA A 7 -17.90 -5.93 -19.45
C ALA A 7 -18.17 -6.76 -20.71
N PRO A 8 -17.88 -6.23 -21.91
CA PRO A 8 -17.95 -7.03 -23.13
C PRO A 8 -16.93 -8.18 -23.08
N LYS A 9 -17.16 -9.25 -23.85
CA LYS A 9 -16.22 -10.37 -23.96
C LYS A 9 -14.86 -9.93 -24.53
N VAL A 10 -14.87 -8.94 -25.43
CA VAL A 10 -13.69 -8.34 -26.04
C VAL A 10 -13.84 -6.82 -26.04
N SER A 11 -12.78 -6.10 -25.67
CA SER A 11 -12.73 -4.62 -25.66
C SER A 11 -11.36 -4.08 -26.02
N PHE A 12 -11.30 -2.80 -26.38
CA PHE A 12 -10.08 -2.12 -26.85
C PHE A 12 -9.90 -0.75 -26.18
N TYR A 13 -8.69 -0.48 -25.69
CA TYR A 13 -8.35 0.77 -25.00
C TYR A 13 -6.97 1.28 -25.42
N ASP A 14 -6.67 2.54 -25.14
CA ASP A 14 -5.33 3.08 -25.31
C ASP A 14 -4.40 2.63 -24.19
N TYR A 15 -4.92 2.59 -22.96
CA TYR A 15 -4.19 2.08 -21.81
C TYR A 15 -5.03 1.10 -21.00
N ILE A 16 -4.37 0.05 -20.49
CA ILE A 16 -4.98 -0.90 -19.58
C ILE A 16 -4.17 -0.89 -18.28
N VAL A 17 -4.77 -0.44 -17.19
CA VAL A 17 -4.14 -0.39 -15.86
C VAL A 17 -4.67 -1.54 -15.01
N ILE A 18 -3.78 -2.39 -14.50
CA ILE A 18 -4.12 -3.55 -13.68
C ILE A 18 -3.83 -3.24 -12.22
N GLY A 19 -4.87 -3.16 -11.40
CA GLY A 19 -4.81 -2.80 -9.98
C GLY A 19 -5.30 -1.38 -9.76
N GLY A 20 -6.48 -1.23 -9.18
CA GLY A 20 -7.09 0.04 -8.80
C GLY A 20 -6.66 0.50 -7.42
N GLY A 21 -5.37 0.43 -7.13
CA GLY A 21 -4.78 0.80 -5.85
C GLY A 21 -4.23 2.23 -5.79
N THR A 22 -3.38 2.47 -4.79
CA THR A 22 -2.74 3.76 -4.49
C THR A 22 -2.07 4.42 -5.69
N THR A 23 -1.37 3.65 -6.54
CA THR A 23 -0.69 4.16 -7.74
C THR A 23 -1.56 4.04 -8.99
N GLY A 24 -2.39 3.00 -9.09
CA GLY A 24 -3.18 2.71 -10.28
C GLY A 24 -4.28 3.73 -10.55
N ILE A 25 -4.97 4.20 -9.50
CA ILE A 25 -6.03 5.23 -9.65
C ILE A 25 -5.46 6.56 -10.18
N PRO A 26 -4.48 7.23 -9.53
CA PRO A 26 -3.99 8.51 -10.04
C PRO A 26 -3.37 8.37 -11.43
N LEU A 27 -2.66 7.27 -11.72
CA LEU A 27 -2.13 6.99 -13.04
C LEU A 27 -3.24 6.89 -14.11
N ALA A 28 -4.24 6.04 -13.88
CA ALA A 28 -5.37 5.89 -14.81
C ALA A 28 -6.10 7.23 -15.01
N THR A 29 -6.24 7.99 -13.93
CA THR A 29 -6.84 9.33 -13.92
C THR A 29 -6.11 10.28 -14.85
N THR A 30 -4.79 10.41 -14.69
CA THR A 30 -3.96 11.25 -15.55
C THR A 30 -4.07 10.84 -17.01
N LEU A 31 -3.99 9.54 -17.32
CA LEU A 31 -4.08 9.03 -18.69
C LEU A 31 -5.46 9.29 -19.33
N SER A 32 -6.53 9.17 -18.54
CA SER A 32 -7.92 9.31 -19.03
C SER A 32 -8.31 10.71 -19.48
N THR A 33 -7.48 11.70 -19.18
CA THR A 33 -7.65 13.08 -19.66
C THR A 33 -7.66 13.15 -21.19
N ASN A 34 -6.87 12.31 -21.85
CA ASN A 34 -6.64 12.37 -23.30
C ASN A 34 -6.81 11.01 -24.01
N TYR A 35 -7.01 9.92 -23.26
CA TYR A 35 -6.96 8.58 -23.79
C TYR A 35 -8.08 7.70 -23.23
N SER A 36 -8.47 6.67 -23.98
CA SER A 36 -9.38 5.65 -23.45
C SER A 36 -8.64 4.71 -22.51
N VAL A 37 -9.08 4.64 -21.25
CA VAL A 37 -8.40 3.86 -20.20
C VAL A 37 -9.34 2.84 -19.58
N LEU A 38 -8.86 1.60 -19.48
CA LEU A 38 -9.47 0.55 -18.69
C LEU A 38 -8.71 0.39 -17.36
N LEU A 39 -9.40 0.56 -16.24
CA LEU A 39 -8.87 0.22 -14.91
C LEU A 39 -9.52 -1.07 -14.41
N LEU A 40 -8.71 -2.06 -14.10
CA LEU A 40 -9.14 -3.36 -13.60
C LEU A 40 -8.80 -3.52 -12.12
N GLU A 41 -9.80 -3.75 -11.28
CA GLU A 41 -9.63 -4.04 -9.85
C GLU A 41 -10.28 -5.38 -9.49
N ARG A 42 -9.57 -6.21 -8.71
CA ARG A 42 -10.08 -7.51 -8.27
C ARG A 42 -11.05 -7.42 -7.10
N GLY A 43 -10.89 -6.40 -6.28
CA GLY A 43 -11.67 -6.15 -5.10
C GLY A 43 -13.00 -5.45 -5.35
N GLY A 44 -13.76 -5.37 -4.26
CA GLY A 44 -15.06 -4.70 -4.24
C GLY A 44 -14.95 -3.18 -4.16
N SER A 45 -16.10 -2.54 -3.91
CA SER A 45 -16.19 -1.11 -3.70
C SER A 45 -16.02 -0.75 -2.22
N PRO A 46 -15.25 0.30 -1.88
CA PRO A 46 -15.20 0.77 -0.49
C PRO A 46 -16.51 1.50 -0.11
N TYR A 47 -17.19 2.10 -1.08
CA TYR A 47 -18.43 2.85 -0.87
C TYR A 47 -19.58 1.94 -0.44
N GLY A 48 -20.34 2.38 0.57
CA GLY A 48 -21.43 1.63 1.17
C GLY A 48 -21.00 0.63 2.25
N ASN A 49 -19.69 0.46 2.49
CA ASN A 49 -19.20 -0.41 3.56
C ASN A 49 -18.72 0.43 4.78
N PRO A 50 -19.51 0.54 5.86
CA PRO A 50 -19.16 1.36 7.03
C PRO A 50 -17.89 0.90 7.75
N ASN A 51 -17.46 -0.36 7.58
CA ASN A 51 -16.20 -0.85 8.14
C ASN A 51 -14.97 -0.21 7.45
N ILE A 52 -15.13 0.27 6.22
CA ILE A 52 -14.09 0.95 5.45
C ILE A 52 -14.28 2.47 5.53
N THR A 53 -15.53 2.94 5.43
CA THR A 53 -15.82 4.36 5.26
C THR A 53 -15.88 5.14 6.56
N GLN A 54 -16.02 4.48 7.72
CA GLN A 54 -16.06 5.14 9.02
C GLN A 54 -14.79 4.86 9.80
N VAL A 55 -14.09 5.93 10.20
CA VAL A 55 -12.86 5.82 10.99
C VAL A 55 -13.06 5.09 12.32
N MET A 56 -14.23 5.20 12.93
CA MET A 56 -14.55 4.48 14.18
C MET A 56 -14.49 2.95 14.03
N ASN A 57 -14.63 2.44 12.80
CA ASN A 57 -14.59 1.01 12.50
C ASN A 57 -13.22 0.58 11.95
N PHE A 58 -12.19 1.45 12.01
CA PHE A 58 -10.85 1.12 11.57
C PHE A 58 -10.37 -0.21 12.17
N GLY A 59 -9.85 -1.09 11.31
CA GLY A 59 -9.33 -2.39 11.68
C GLY A 59 -10.35 -3.53 11.76
N SER A 60 -11.66 -3.25 11.75
CA SER A 60 -12.70 -4.30 11.72
C SER A 60 -12.55 -5.26 10.54
N TYR A 61 -12.14 -4.76 9.37
CA TYR A 61 -11.89 -5.55 8.18
C TYR A 61 -10.69 -6.51 8.28
N PHE A 62 -9.79 -6.36 9.26
CA PHE A 62 -8.72 -7.35 9.48
C PHE A 62 -9.23 -8.64 10.13
N LEU A 63 -10.40 -8.59 10.78
CA LEU A 63 -11.07 -9.74 11.37
C LEU A 63 -11.97 -10.48 10.36
N ASP A 64 -12.31 -9.83 9.24
CA ASP A 64 -13.11 -10.42 8.18
C ASP A 64 -12.29 -11.44 7.37
N THR A 65 -12.53 -12.73 7.65
CA THR A 65 -11.92 -13.86 6.95
C THR A 65 -12.71 -14.32 5.72
N SER A 66 -13.75 -13.60 5.32
CA SER A 66 -14.58 -14.00 4.19
C SER A 66 -13.79 -14.03 2.88
N PRO A 67 -14.17 -14.89 1.93
CA PRO A 67 -13.51 -14.94 0.62
C PRO A 67 -13.61 -13.65 -0.18
N ASN A 68 -14.45 -12.68 0.20
CA ASN A 68 -14.60 -11.38 -0.45
C ASN A 68 -14.17 -10.19 0.42
N SER A 69 -13.57 -10.45 1.60
CA SER A 69 -13.01 -9.43 2.48
C SER A 69 -12.16 -8.40 1.72
N PRO A 70 -12.30 -7.10 2.03
CA PRO A 70 -11.46 -6.05 1.47
C PRO A 70 -10.00 -6.15 1.95
N SER A 71 -9.74 -6.96 2.99
CA SER A 71 -8.42 -7.24 3.55
C SER A 71 -8.10 -8.72 3.35
N GLN A 72 -7.22 -9.03 2.40
CA GLN A 72 -6.77 -10.40 2.20
C GLN A 72 -5.60 -10.70 3.11
N ARG A 73 -5.85 -11.53 4.13
CA ARG A 73 -4.81 -12.03 5.04
C ARG A 73 -3.85 -12.99 4.33
N PHE A 74 -2.59 -12.96 4.73
CA PHE A 74 -1.55 -13.91 4.36
C PHE A 74 -0.56 -14.07 5.52
N SER A 75 0.37 -15.03 5.41
CA SER A 75 1.49 -15.15 6.34
C SER A 75 2.79 -15.32 5.57
N SER A 76 3.85 -14.72 6.09
CA SER A 76 5.22 -14.89 5.60
C SER A 76 6.09 -15.13 6.83
N GLU A 77 6.87 -16.21 6.82
CA GLU A 77 7.81 -16.54 7.91
C GLU A 77 7.14 -16.58 9.31
N GLY A 78 5.88 -17.02 9.38
CA GLY A 78 5.11 -17.07 10.61
C GLY A 78 4.52 -15.73 11.06
N VAL A 79 4.85 -14.62 10.39
CA VAL A 79 4.24 -13.31 10.62
C VAL A 79 2.95 -13.21 9.83
N ILE A 80 1.85 -12.85 10.49
CA ILE A 80 0.57 -12.59 9.84
C ILE A 80 0.58 -11.17 9.29
N ASN A 81 0.16 -11.02 8.04
CA ASN A 81 0.02 -9.72 7.40
C ASN A 81 -1.25 -9.71 6.51
N ALA A 82 -1.62 -8.55 5.97
CA ALA A 82 -2.77 -8.40 5.10
C ALA A 82 -2.46 -7.48 3.92
N ARG A 83 -3.06 -7.76 2.78
CA ARG A 83 -2.99 -6.91 1.59
C ARG A 83 -4.38 -6.48 1.14
N PRO A 84 -4.53 -5.29 0.57
CA PRO A 84 -5.83 -4.81 0.13
C PRO A 84 -6.39 -5.63 -1.03
N ARG A 85 -7.72 -5.73 -1.03
CA ARG A 85 -8.55 -6.27 -2.10
C ARG A 85 -9.83 -5.43 -2.22
N VAL A 86 -9.65 -4.16 -2.56
CA VAL A 86 -10.73 -3.19 -2.68
C VAL A 86 -10.25 -2.07 -3.60
N LEU A 87 -11.16 -1.42 -4.33
CA LEU A 87 -10.81 -0.21 -5.07
C LEU A 87 -10.29 0.87 -4.10
N GLY A 88 -9.17 1.49 -4.45
CA GLY A 88 -8.35 2.34 -3.59
C GLY A 88 -7.12 1.61 -3.07
N GLY A 89 -7.17 0.28 -3.00
CA GLY A 89 -6.04 -0.52 -2.52
C GLY A 89 -5.75 -0.21 -1.06
N GLY A 90 -4.47 0.00 -0.75
CA GLY A 90 -4.01 0.20 0.63
C GLY A 90 -4.62 1.46 1.25
N THR A 91 -4.87 2.50 0.47
CA THR A 91 -5.43 3.77 0.98
C THR A 91 -6.86 3.65 1.47
N SER A 92 -7.58 2.58 1.12
CA SER A 92 -8.92 2.32 1.67
C SER A 92 -8.91 1.63 3.01
N ILE A 93 -7.82 0.95 3.37
CA ILE A 93 -7.76 0.09 4.57
C ILE A 93 -6.50 0.33 5.41
N ASN A 94 -5.77 1.42 5.17
CA ASN A 94 -4.61 1.79 5.96
C ASN A 94 -5.01 2.72 7.10
N ALA A 95 -4.03 3.07 7.93
CA ALA A 95 -4.20 3.96 9.07
C ALA A 95 -4.36 5.45 8.72
N GLY A 96 -4.38 5.79 7.43
CA GLY A 96 -4.55 7.16 6.96
C GLY A 96 -3.37 8.11 7.22
N PHE A 97 -2.17 7.58 7.46
CA PHE A 97 -0.95 8.36 7.55
C PHE A 97 -0.47 8.82 6.16
N TYR A 98 -0.06 10.08 6.05
CA TYR A 98 0.55 10.64 4.85
C TYR A 98 1.87 11.35 5.17
N SER A 99 2.90 11.08 4.37
CA SER A 99 4.14 11.83 4.28
C SER A 99 4.68 11.82 2.85
N ARG A 100 5.48 12.83 2.50
CA ARG A 100 6.28 12.85 1.27
C ARG A 100 7.44 11.87 1.40
N GLY A 101 7.84 11.31 0.27
CA GLY A 101 9.00 10.42 0.19
C GLY A 101 10.30 11.21 0.37
N GLU A 102 11.32 10.55 0.89
CA GLU A 102 12.62 11.16 1.08
C GLU A 102 13.24 11.63 -0.25
N PRO A 103 13.94 12.78 -0.28
CA PRO A 103 14.68 13.21 -1.47
C PRO A 103 15.70 12.18 -1.97
N LYS A 104 16.21 11.32 -1.09
CA LYS A 104 17.13 10.24 -1.42
C LYS A 104 16.49 9.21 -2.36
N PHE A 105 15.24 8.82 -2.07
CA PHE A 105 14.49 7.89 -2.91
C PHE A 105 14.34 8.42 -4.33
N ASN A 106 14.06 9.72 -4.49
CA ASN A 106 13.94 10.32 -5.83
C ASN A 106 15.23 10.15 -6.65
N LYS A 107 16.40 10.24 -6.02
CA LYS A 107 17.70 9.99 -6.68
C LYS A 107 17.88 8.52 -7.05
N GLU A 108 17.61 7.62 -6.10
CA GLU A 108 17.73 6.16 -6.29
C GLU A 108 16.78 5.65 -7.39
N ALA A 109 15.55 6.18 -7.43
CA ALA A 109 14.54 5.90 -8.45
C ALA A 109 14.73 6.68 -9.76
N ARG A 110 15.79 7.51 -9.86
CA ARG A 110 16.10 8.35 -11.04
C ARG A 110 14.94 9.28 -11.44
N LEU A 111 14.18 9.75 -10.47
CA LEU A 111 13.14 10.76 -10.65
C LEU A 111 13.79 12.15 -10.66
N MET A 112 14.10 12.64 -11.86
CA MET A 112 14.93 13.86 -12.04
C MET A 112 14.11 15.15 -12.16
N ASP A 113 12.85 15.07 -12.57
CA ASP A 113 11.98 16.25 -12.71
C ASP A 113 11.42 16.68 -11.35
N LYS A 114 12.18 17.55 -10.67
CA LYS A 114 11.81 18.09 -9.36
C LYS A 114 10.49 18.88 -9.39
N ARG A 115 10.17 19.53 -10.52
CA ARG A 115 8.93 20.29 -10.65
C ARG A 115 7.75 19.33 -10.71
N LEU A 116 7.83 18.32 -11.57
CA LEU A 116 6.76 17.32 -11.71
C LEU A 116 6.54 16.54 -10.41
N ILE A 117 7.60 16.18 -9.68
CA ILE A 117 7.49 15.54 -8.36
C ILE A 117 6.69 16.42 -7.40
N ARG A 118 7.06 17.71 -7.29
CA ARG A 118 6.39 18.67 -6.41
C ARG A 118 4.91 18.85 -6.79
N GLU A 119 4.63 19.11 -8.07
CA GLU A 119 3.27 19.29 -8.58
C GLU A 119 2.41 18.03 -8.36
N SER A 120 3.01 16.83 -8.45
CA SER A 120 2.33 15.57 -8.17
C SER A 120 1.95 15.43 -6.69
N TYR A 121 2.84 15.83 -5.78
CA TYR A 121 2.54 15.87 -4.35
C TYR A 121 1.44 16.88 -4.04
N GLU A 122 1.55 18.11 -4.54
CA GLU A 122 0.56 19.17 -4.32
C GLU A 122 -0.83 18.77 -4.85
N TRP A 123 -0.89 18.10 -6.01
CA TRP A 123 -2.13 17.55 -6.53
C TRP A 123 -2.73 16.48 -5.60
N ALA A 124 -1.91 15.53 -5.15
CA ALA A 124 -2.37 14.47 -4.25
C ALA A 124 -2.84 15.03 -2.90
N GLU A 125 -2.11 16.01 -2.36
CA GLU A 125 -2.42 16.70 -1.11
C GLU A 125 -3.75 17.43 -1.19
N LYS A 126 -3.95 18.23 -2.25
CA LYS A 126 -5.19 18.98 -2.48
C LYS A 126 -6.42 18.07 -2.54
N VAL A 127 -6.25 16.86 -3.08
CA VAL A 127 -7.35 15.94 -3.35
C VAL A 127 -7.63 15.02 -2.15
N MET A 128 -6.61 14.50 -1.47
CA MET A 128 -6.77 13.35 -0.56
C MET A 128 -6.41 13.65 0.90
N VAL A 129 -5.85 14.81 1.20
CA VAL A 129 -5.12 15.04 2.44
C VAL A 129 -5.71 16.24 3.19
N SER A 130 -5.90 16.09 4.51
CA SER A 130 -6.44 17.15 5.37
C SER A 130 -5.64 17.31 6.66
N LYS A 131 -5.44 18.56 7.10
CA LYS A 131 -4.76 18.88 8.35
C LYS A 131 -5.42 18.14 9.53
N PRO A 132 -4.65 17.49 10.42
CA PRO A 132 -5.21 16.82 11.58
C PRO A 132 -5.81 17.83 12.56
N GLU A 133 -6.80 17.38 13.32
CA GLU A 133 -7.28 18.06 14.51
C GLU A 133 -6.86 17.23 15.73
N PRO A 134 -5.75 17.62 16.40
CA PRO A 134 -5.23 16.90 17.54
C PRO A 134 -6.28 16.68 18.61
N LYS A 135 -6.38 15.45 19.08
CA LYS A 135 -7.21 15.09 20.23
C LYS A 135 -6.33 14.95 21.48
N LYS A 136 -6.95 14.91 22.66
CA LYS A 136 -6.27 14.85 23.98
C LYS A 136 -5.16 13.79 24.05
N TRP A 137 -5.42 12.57 23.55
CA TRP A 137 -4.43 11.49 23.56
C TRP A 137 -3.20 11.81 22.71
N GLN A 138 -3.40 12.33 21.50
CA GLN A 138 -2.30 12.68 20.60
C GLN A 138 -1.46 13.83 21.18
N SER A 139 -2.09 14.79 21.86
CA SER A 139 -1.40 15.86 22.60
C SER A 139 -0.58 15.33 23.79
N ALA A 140 -1.14 14.39 24.56
CA ALA A 140 -0.41 13.75 25.67
C ALA A 140 0.77 12.92 25.15
N PHE A 141 0.57 12.17 24.08
CA PHE A 141 1.61 11.39 23.42
C PHE A 141 2.74 12.27 22.88
N ARG A 142 2.41 13.44 22.32
CA ARG A 142 3.40 14.46 21.94
C ARG A 142 4.25 14.91 23.12
N ALA A 143 3.62 15.26 24.23
CA ALA A 143 4.34 15.69 25.44
C ALA A 143 5.30 14.60 25.92
N ALA A 144 4.86 13.34 25.97
CA ALA A 144 5.69 12.21 26.35
C ALA A 144 6.89 12.00 25.41
N LEU A 145 6.71 12.13 24.09
CA LEU A 145 7.82 12.03 23.14
C LEU A 145 8.84 13.16 23.28
N VAL A 146 8.37 14.40 23.54
CA VAL A 146 9.25 15.54 23.82
C VAL A 146 10.04 15.33 25.11
N GLU A 147 9.39 14.83 26.17
CA GLU A 147 10.03 14.48 27.45
C GLU A 147 11.06 13.36 27.27
N ALA A 148 10.74 12.35 26.45
CA ALA A 148 11.66 11.27 26.08
C ALA A 148 12.82 11.71 25.16
N GLY A 149 12.91 13.00 24.81
CA GLY A 149 14.02 13.55 24.04
C GLY A 149 13.90 13.41 22.53
N VAL A 150 12.74 13.00 21.99
CA VAL A 150 12.48 13.08 20.55
C VAL A 150 12.39 14.57 20.20
N LYS A 151 13.32 15.07 19.40
CA LYS A 151 13.44 16.50 19.04
C LYS A 151 14.06 16.63 17.64
N PRO A 152 13.87 17.75 16.93
CA PRO A 152 13.02 18.90 17.29
C PRO A 152 11.53 18.58 17.16
N ASP A 153 10.67 19.47 17.66
CA ASP A 153 9.25 19.45 17.36
C ASP A 153 8.99 20.29 16.11
N ASN A 154 8.74 19.64 14.98
CA ASN A 154 8.63 20.28 13.67
C ASN A 154 7.24 20.88 13.42
N GLY A 155 6.28 20.69 14.34
CA GLY A 155 4.90 21.07 14.09
C GLY A 155 4.27 20.27 12.94
N PHE A 156 3.42 20.92 12.15
CA PHE A 156 2.80 20.32 10.97
C PHE A 156 3.74 20.36 9.77
N THR A 157 3.98 19.20 9.16
CA THR A 157 4.76 19.08 7.92
C THR A 157 4.30 17.89 7.11
N TYR A 158 4.43 18.00 5.78
CA TYR A 158 4.30 16.86 4.87
C TYR A 158 5.60 16.06 4.76
N ASP A 159 6.72 16.66 5.14
CA ASP A 159 8.04 16.08 4.91
C ASP A 159 8.39 15.01 5.95
N HIS A 160 9.04 13.97 5.47
CA HIS A 160 9.57 12.91 6.31
C HIS A 160 10.93 13.34 6.89
N ILE A 161 10.91 13.90 8.10
CA ILE A 161 12.10 14.47 8.76
C ILE A 161 12.22 14.04 10.23
N ALA A 162 13.45 13.93 10.73
CA ALA A 162 13.71 13.58 12.13
C ALA A 162 13.08 14.60 13.10
N GLY A 163 12.56 14.10 14.23
CA GLY A 163 11.83 14.88 15.23
C GLY A 163 10.36 14.46 15.36
N LEU A 164 9.56 15.28 16.05
CA LEU A 164 8.11 15.11 16.10
C LEU A 164 7.46 15.82 14.92
N ASN A 165 6.57 15.11 14.22
CA ASN A 165 5.81 15.68 13.12
C ASN A 165 4.32 15.42 13.34
N TRP A 166 3.52 16.48 13.27
CA TRP A 166 2.07 16.37 13.14
C TRP A 166 1.72 15.90 11.74
N LEU A 167 0.97 14.81 11.70
CA LEU A 167 0.73 14.03 10.51
C LEU A 167 -0.56 14.39 9.86
N VAL A 168 -0.59 14.22 8.55
CA VAL A 168 -1.74 14.62 7.76
C VAL A 168 -2.68 13.43 7.62
N ARG A 169 -3.98 13.71 7.80
CA ARG A 169 -5.01 12.69 7.72
C ARG A 169 -5.36 12.44 6.26
N PHE A 170 -5.22 11.20 5.84
CA PHE A 170 -5.78 10.70 4.60
C PHE A 170 -7.30 10.54 4.78
N LEU A 171 -8.07 11.30 4.01
CA LEU A 171 -9.53 11.20 4.02
C LEU A 171 -9.99 10.27 2.90
N MET A 172 -10.18 8.99 3.19
CA MET A 172 -11.24 8.25 2.53
C MET A 172 -12.47 8.30 3.44
N ASN A 173 -13.42 9.19 3.08
CA ASN A 173 -14.74 9.44 3.67
C ASN A 173 -14.89 10.47 4.80
N MET A 174 -15.22 11.69 4.36
CA MET A 174 -16.17 12.60 5.01
C MET A 174 -17.15 13.12 3.94
N GLY A 175 -17.93 12.23 3.31
CA GLY A 175 -19.02 12.61 2.38
C GLY A 175 -18.61 13.29 1.07
N ARG A 176 -17.32 13.29 0.71
CA ARG A 176 -16.86 13.76 -0.61
C ARG A 176 -16.46 12.55 -1.44
N ASP A 177 -17.06 12.42 -2.62
CA ASP A 177 -16.83 11.41 -3.65
C ASP A 177 -15.42 11.49 -4.28
N ILE A 178 -14.36 11.66 -3.50
CA ILE A 178 -13.05 12.09 -4.03
C ILE A 178 -12.43 11.09 -5.03
N PRO A 179 -12.42 9.75 -4.79
CA PRO A 179 -11.94 8.82 -5.82
C PRO A 179 -12.88 8.70 -7.05
N LEU A 180 -14.14 9.13 -6.94
CA LEU A 180 -15.18 8.99 -7.97
C LEU A 180 -15.33 10.24 -8.83
N GLN A 181 -15.11 11.43 -8.26
CA GLN A 181 -15.35 12.72 -8.91
C GLN A 181 -14.29 13.07 -9.96
N ILE A 182 -13.11 12.44 -9.90
CA ILE A 182 -12.03 12.60 -10.89
C ILE A 182 -12.17 11.62 -12.08
N CYS A 183 -13.22 10.81 -12.12
CA CYS A 183 -13.30 9.64 -13.01
C CYS A 183 -14.40 9.68 -14.08
N TYR A 184 -14.74 10.85 -14.62
CA TYR A 184 -15.81 10.95 -15.64
C TYR A 184 -15.50 10.24 -16.97
N ASN A 185 -14.23 10.10 -17.37
CA ASN A 185 -13.83 9.51 -18.66
C ASN A 185 -13.25 8.08 -18.58
N MET A 186 -13.30 7.43 -17.41
CA MET A 186 -12.69 6.10 -17.20
C MET A 186 -13.71 4.97 -17.08
N GLN A 187 -13.39 3.82 -17.70
CA GLN A 187 -14.10 2.59 -17.41
C GLN A 187 -13.40 1.83 -16.28
N ILE A 188 -13.99 1.90 -15.09
CA ILE A 188 -13.53 1.19 -13.89
C ILE A 188 -14.35 -0.10 -13.77
N LEU A 189 -13.70 -1.26 -13.87
CA LEU A 189 -14.29 -2.59 -13.66
C LEU A 189 -13.83 -3.20 -12.34
N LYS A 190 -14.78 -3.65 -11.51
CA LYS A 190 -14.55 -4.31 -10.21
C LYS A 190 -14.91 -5.79 -10.24
N GLY A 191 -14.45 -6.54 -9.23
CA GLY A 191 -14.79 -7.96 -9.04
C GLY A 191 -14.07 -8.90 -9.99
N CYS A 192 -12.92 -8.51 -10.53
CA CYS A 192 -12.14 -9.35 -11.43
C CYS A 192 -11.31 -10.39 -10.67
N LEU A 193 -11.64 -11.68 -10.77
CA LEU A 193 -11.05 -12.69 -9.89
C LEU A 193 -9.63 -13.12 -10.32
N PHE A 194 -9.32 -13.02 -11.61
CA PHE A 194 -8.04 -13.44 -12.18
C PHE A 194 -7.61 -12.50 -13.29
N PHE A 195 -6.31 -12.22 -13.36
CA PHE A 195 -5.67 -11.50 -14.45
C PHE A 195 -4.58 -12.38 -15.07
N TYR A 196 -4.39 -12.25 -16.37
CA TYR A 196 -3.18 -12.72 -17.06
C TYR A 196 -2.84 -11.68 -18.14
N MET A 197 -1.61 -11.15 -18.13
CA MET A 197 -1.14 -10.27 -19.19
C MET A 197 -0.83 -11.10 -20.45
N GLN A 198 -1.46 -10.75 -21.57
CA GLN A 198 -1.19 -11.40 -22.85
C GLN A 198 0.02 -10.73 -23.51
N LEU A 199 1.02 -11.54 -23.83
CA LEU A 199 2.28 -11.11 -24.43
C LEU A 199 2.42 -11.71 -25.83
N LEU A 200 2.69 -10.88 -26.83
CA LEU A 200 3.11 -11.35 -28.15
C LEU A 200 4.63 -11.37 -28.16
N LYS A 201 5.21 -12.54 -28.43
CA LYS A 201 6.57 -12.61 -28.94
C LYS A 201 6.51 -12.13 -30.38
N LYS A 202 7.11 -10.98 -30.69
CA LYS A 202 7.17 -10.45 -32.05
C LYS A 202 8.17 -11.28 -32.86
N SER A 203 7.77 -12.47 -33.28
CA SER A 203 8.34 -13.16 -34.43
C SER A 203 7.43 -12.82 -35.61
N TYR A 204 7.99 -12.39 -36.73
CA TYR A 204 7.34 -11.74 -37.88
C TYR A 204 7.21 -10.22 -37.77
N LEU A 205 8.36 -9.53 -37.93
CA LEU A 205 8.53 -8.43 -38.89
C LEU A 205 9.99 -7.96 -38.79
N ARG A 206 10.80 -8.50 -39.71
CA ARG A 206 12.22 -8.21 -40.02
C ARG A 206 13.25 -8.69 -38.97
N PRO A 207 14.20 -9.56 -39.36
CA PRO A 207 15.35 -9.91 -38.54
C PRO A 207 16.30 -8.72 -38.52
N LYS A 208 16.15 -7.80 -37.58
CA LYS A 208 17.30 -7.03 -37.12
C LYS A 208 18.04 -7.93 -36.14
N VAL A 209 19.30 -8.22 -36.44
CA VAL A 209 20.26 -8.85 -35.54
C VAL A 209 20.21 -8.11 -34.20
N GLY A 210 19.59 -8.73 -33.19
CA GLY A 210 19.27 -8.11 -31.90
C GLY A 210 17.96 -8.66 -31.33
N LYS A 211 18.00 -9.25 -30.13
CA LYS A 211 16.90 -9.99 -29.49
C LYS A 211 15.54 -9.25 -29.58
N SER A 212 14.53 -9.89 -30.20
CA SER A 212 13.14 -9.41 -30.20
C SER A 212 12.60 -9.34 -28.76
N ARG A 213 12.27 -8.14 -28.29
CA ARG A 213 11.64 -7.92 -26.97
C ARG A 213 10.13 -8.24 -27.07
N PRO A 214 9.57 -9.04 -26.15
CA PRO A 214 8.13 -9.28 -26.13
C PRO A 214 7.37 -7.99 -25.86
N LEU A 215 6.16 -7.88 -26.44
CA LEU A 215 5.29 -6.72 -26.27
C LEU A 215 3.98 -7.16 -25.61
N ALA A 216 3.59 -6.46 -24.55
CA ALA A 216 2.25 -6.59 -23.98
C ALA A 216 1.23 -5.93 -24.91
N TYR A 217 0.17 -6.65 -25.25
CA TYR A 217 -0.86 -6.17 -26.20
C TYR A 217 -2.27 -6.27 -25.63
N GLY A 218 -2.43 -6.86 -24.45
CA GLY A 218 -3.71 -6.96 -23.78
C GLY A 218 -3.65 -7.78 -22.51
N VAL A 219 -4.83 -8.02 -21.93
CA VAL A 219 -5.04 -8.78 -20.71
C VAL A 219 -6.25 -9.68 -20.87
N ALA A 220 -6.20 -10.84 -20.23
CA ALA A 220 -7.39 -11.66 -19.98
C ALA A 220 -7.80 -11.49 -18.51
N PHE A 221 -9.10 -11.40 -18.26
CA PHE A 221 -9.64 -11.35 -16.91
C PHE A 221 -10.92 -12.19 -16.77
N LYS A 222 -11.25 -12.56 -15.52
CA LYS A 222 -12.51 -13.24 -15.19
C LYS A 222 -13.41 -12.35 -14.35
N ASP A 223 -14.71 -12.33 -14.64
CA ASP A 223 -15.71 -11.70 -13.77
C ASP A 223 -16.05 -12.59 -12.55
N SER A 224 -16.97 -12.13 -11.70
CA SER A 224 -17.42 -12.85 -10.51
C SER A 224 -18.21 -14.13 -10.81
N PHE A 225 -18.77 -14.27 -12.02
CA PHE A 225 -19.42 -15.50 -12.49
C PHE A 225 -18.43 -16.46 -13.17
N GLY A 226 -17.14 -16.12 -13.22
CA GLY A 226 -16.11 -16.92 -13.86
C GLY A 226 -16.05 -16.77 -15.38
N ASN A 227 -16.86 -15.88 -15.97
CA ASN A 227 -16.82 -15.58 -17.39
C ASN A 227 -15.48 -14.95 -17.76
N LYS A 228 -14.90 -15.40 -18.86
CA LYS A 228 -13.65 -14.84 -19.39
C LYS A 228 -13.93 -13.64 -20.28
N HIS A 229 -13.10 -12.61 -20.12
CA HIS A 229 -13.07 -11.38 -20.92
C HIS A 229 -11.64 -11.12 -21.39
N LYS A 230 -11.49 -10.40 -22.49
CA LYS A 230 -10.20 -9.96 -23.02
C LYS A 230 -10.26 -8.47 -23.34
N ALA A 231 -9.26 -7.73 -22.90
CA ALA A 231 -9.07 -6.33 -23.27
C ALA A 231 -7.73 -6.18 -23.99
N TYR A 232 -7.72 -5.47 -25.12
CA TYR A 232 -6.54 -5.27 -25.96
C TYR A 232 -6.20 -3.79 -26.10
N LEU A 233 -4.95 -3.52 -26.46
CA LEU A 233 -4.52 -2.18 -26.85
C LEU A 233 -5.01 -1.85 -28.27
N LYS A 234 -5.41 -0.60 -28.52
CA LYS A 234 -5.79 -0.08 -29.84
C LYS A 234 -4.64 -0.02 -30.86
N GLY A 235 -3.39 -0.27 -30.43
CA GLY A 235 -2.21 -0.34 -31.31
C GLY A 235 -1.49 1.00 -31.54
N GLY A 236 -1.82 2.07 -30.82
CA GLY A 236 -1.07 3.32 -30.86
C GLY A 236 0.36 3.17 -30.33
N LYS A 237 1.30 3.98 -30.83
CA LYS A 237 2.73 3.89 -30.47
C LYS A 237 3.02 4.09 -28.97
N LYS A 238 2.13 4.78 -28.26
CA LYS A 238 2.22 5.07 -26.83
C LYS A 238 1.27 4.22 -25.98
N ASN A 239 0.54 3.29 -26.59
CA ASN A 239 -0.48 2.49 -25.90
C ASN A 239 0.20 1.39 -25.09
N GLU A 240 -0.18 1.23 -23.83
CA GLU A 240 0.53 0.36 -22.89
C GLU A 240 -0.39 -0.40 -21.93
N VAL A 241 0.04 -1.59 -21.52
CA VAL A 241 -0.50 -2.29 -20.36
C VAL A 241 0.38 -1.96 -19.16
N ILE A 242 -0.20 -1.36 -18.12
CA ILE A 242 0.52 -0.91 -16.94
C ILE A 242 0.09 -1.75 -15.74
N LEU A 243 1.08 -2.31 -15.04
CA LEU A 243 0.87 -3.15 -13.88
C LEU A 243 1.06 -2.36 -12.58
N SER A 244 -0.04 -2.21 -11.84
CA SER A 244 -0.14 -1.49 -10.56
C SER A 244 -0.79 -2.35 -9.47
N ALA A 245 -0.54 -3.66 -9.49
CA ALA A 245 -1.18 -4.65 -8.62
C ALA A 245 -0.49 -4.81 -7.24
N GLY A 246 0.38 -3.87 -6.87
CA GLY A 246 1.12 -3.85 -5.61
C GLY A 246 2.30 -4.83 -5.54
N ALA A 247 3.04 -4.80 -4.43
CA ALA A 247 4.28 -5.56 -4.24
C ALA A 247 4.10 -7.08 -4.31
N LEU A 248 2.92 -7.60 -3.96
CA LEU A 248 2.59 -9.03 -4.04
C LEU A 248 1.90 -9.39 -5.36
N GLY A 249 0.94 -8.59 -5.81
CA GLY A 249 0.13 -8.92 -7.00
C GLY A 249 0.89 -8.75 -8.30
N SER A 250 1.79 -7.77 -8.39
CA SER A 250 2.55 -7.49 -9.61
C SER A 250 3.53 -8.63 -9.98
N PRO A 251 4.45 -9.08 -9.09
CA PRO A 251 5.33 -10.18 -9.43
C PRO A 251 4.57 -11.50 -9.64
N GLN A 252 3.50 -11.74 -8.89
CA GLN A 252 2.62 -12.90 -9.12
C GLN A 252 2.06 -12.88 -10.55
N LEU A 253 1.55 -11.74 -11.02
CA LEU A 253 0.97 -11.63 -12.35
C LEU A 253 2.02 -11.76 -13.46
N LEU A 254 3.20 -11.16 -13.27
CA LEU A 254 4.32 -11.31 -14.21
C LEU A 254 4.71 -12.78 -14.37
N MET A 255 4.89 -13.51 -13.26
CA MET A 255 5.25 -14.93 -13.28
C MET A 255 4.16 -15.78 -13.93
N LEU A 256 2.89 -15.56 -13.55
CA LEU A 256 1.77 -16.23 -14.21
C LEU A 256 1.80 -15.97 -15.72
N SER A 257 2.17 -14.76 -16.14
CA SER A 257 2.33 -14.36 -17.55
C SER A 257 3.60 -14.87 -18.26
N GLY A 258 4.41 -15.71 -17.61
CA GLY A 258 5.65 -16.24 -18.19
C GLY A 258 6.82 -15.26 -18.17
N ILE A 259 6.76 -14.21 -17.34
CA ILE A 259 7.86 -13.28 -17.08
C ILE A 259 8.37 -13.51 -15.65
N GLY A 260 9.55 -14.11 -15.50
CA GLY A 260 10.08 -14.40 -14.18
C GLY A 260 11.29 -15.34 -14.18
N PRO A 261 11.71 -15.84 -12.99
CA PRO A 261 12.84 -16.76 -12.88
C PRO A 261 12.55 -18.07 -13.58
N LYS A 262 13.46 -18.51 -14.46
CA LYS A 262 13.28 -19.71 -15.29
C LYS A 262 12.90 -20.94 -14.48
N GLU A 263 13.67 -21.26 -13.45
CA GLU A 263 13.45 -22.45 -12.61
C GLU A 263 12.05 -22.47 -11.98
N GLN A 264 11.57 -21.30 -11.52
CA GLN A 264 10.26 -21.18 -10.91
C GLN A 264 9.12 -21.33 -11.93
N LEU A 265 9.29 -20.79 -13.14
CA LEU A 265 8.33 -20.93 -14.23
C LEU A 265 8.26 -22.38 -14.74
N ASP A 266 9.42 -23.02 -14.93
CA ASP A 266 9.53 -24.41 -15.36
C ASP A 266 8.89 -25.37 -14.34
N ALA A 267 9.14 -25.16 -13.04
CA ALA A 267 8.53 -25.94 -11.96
C ALA A 267 6.99 -25.91 -11.97
N HIS A 268 6.39 -24.81 -12.45
CA HIS A 268 4.94 -24.64 -12.55
C HIS A 268 4.39 -24.92 -13.96
N LYS A 269 5.23 -25.43 -14.88
CA LYS A 269 4.87 -25.70 -16.29
C LYS A 269 4.33 -24.45 -17.00
N ILE A 270 4.82 -23.26 -16.64
CA ILE A 270 4.45 -21.99 -17.28
C ILE A 270 5.40 -21.74 -18.45
N LYS A 271 4.83 -21.49 -19.64
CA LYS A 271 5.62 -21.14 -20.82
C LYS A 271 6.39 -19.84 -20.57
N ILE A 272 7.72 -19.92 -20.64
CA ILE A 272 8.59 -18.75 -20.47
C ILE A 272 8.45 -17.84 -21.70
N VAL A 273 8.02 -16.60 -21.45
CA VAL A 273 8.00 -15.51 -22.44
C VAL A 273 9.27 -14.70 -22.34
N LEU A 274 9.69 -14.35 -21.11
CA LEU A 274 10.91 -13.63 -20.83
C LEU A 274 11.47 -14.07 -19.48
N GLU A 275 12.69 -14.57 -19.49
CA GLU A 275 13.41 -14.82 -18.24
C GLU A 275 13.76 -13.48 -17.57
N GLN A 276 13.33 -13.33 -16.32
CA GLN A 276 13.61 -12.17 -15.46
C GLN A 276 13.86 -12.68 -14.03
N PRO A 277 15.13 -12.94 -13.65
CA PRO A 277 15.46 -13.63 -12.41
C PRO A 277 15.10 -12.86 -11.13
N PHE A 278 14.92 -11.54 -11.22
CA PHE A 278 14.60 -10.69 -10.07
C PHE A 278 13.09 -10.50 -9.82
N VAL A 279 12.21 -11.00 -10.69
CA VAL A 279 10.76 -10.89 -10.47
C VAL A 279 10.38 -11.68 -9.22
N GLY A 280 9.80 -10.99 -8.24
CA GLY A 280 9.41 -11.57 -6.95
C GLY A 280 10.56 -11.75 -5.95
N LYS A 281 11.77 -11.25 -6.25
CA LYS A 281 12.92 -11.21 -5.34
C LYS A 281 12.98 -9.87 -4.60
N ASP A 282 13.87 -9.80 -3.61
CA ASP A 282 14.17 -8.61 -2.80
C ASP A 282 12.92 -7.96 -2.18
N MET A 283 11.94 -8.79 -1.80
CA MET A 283 10.77 -8.34 -1.06
C MET A 283 11.19 -7.92 0.33
N ALA A 284 10.87 -6.69 0.68
CA ALA A 284 11.09 -6.14 2.01
C ALA A 284 9.76 -5.88 2.68
N ASP A 285 9.66 -6.28 3.94
CA ASP A 285 8.62 -5.86 4.87
C ASP A 285 9.29 -5.27 6.11
N ASN A 286 8.64 -4.29 6.70
CA ASN A 286 9.24 -3.51 7.76
C ASN A 286 8.80 -4.04 9.12
N PRO A 287 9.72 -4.42 10.02
CA PRO A 287 9.30 -5.01 11.30
C PRO A 287 8.59 -3.95 12.17
N MET A 288 7.39 -4.28 12.68
CA MET A 288 6.74 -3.50 13.72
C MET A 288 6.80 -4.24 15.06
N ASN A 289 7.24 -3.51 16.09
CA ASN A 289 7.13 -3.92 17.48
C ASN A 289 6.12 -3.01 18.19
N THR A 290 5.29 -3.58 19.07
CA THR A 290 4.22 -2.83 19.73
C THR A 290 4.18 -3.15 21.22
N ILE A 291 3.98 -2.12 22.03
CA ILE A 291 3.72 -2.25 23.47
C ILE A 291 2.26 -1.83 23.70
N PHE A 292 1.51 -2.71 24.36
CA PHE A 292 0.13 -2.43 24.76
C PHE A 292 0.12 -1.99 26.23
N ILE A 293 -0.41 -0.81 26.49
CA ILE A 293 -0.54 -0.25 27.84
C ILE A 293 -2.03 -0.20 28.18
N PRO A 294 -2.53 -1.06 29.09
CA PRO A 294 -3.92 -0.96 29.55
C PRO A 294 -4.08 0.33 30.36
N SER A 295 -5.09 1.13 30.02
CA SER A 295 -5.42 2.34 30.76
C SER A 295 -6.53 2.07 31.79
N PRO A 296 -6.38 2.49 33.06
CA PRO A 296 -7.44 2.38 34.06
C PRO A 296 -8.60 3.36 33.83
N VAL A 297 -8.39 4.36 32.96
CA VAL A 297 -9.40 5.35 32.56
C VAL A 297 -9.69 5.25 31.07
N VAL A 298 -10.92 5.60 30.67
CA VAL A 298 -11.29 5.63 29.26
C VAL A 298 -10.49 6.71 28.55
N VAL A 299 -9.73 6.31 27.54
CA VAL A 299 -9.03 7.19 26.62
C VAL A 299 -9.86 7.27 25.33
N GLU A 300 -9.93 8.46 24.76
CA GLU A 300 -10.58 8.68 23.46
C GLU A 300 -9.91 7.86 22.34
N ALA A 301 -10.74 7.26 21.49
CA ALA A 301 -10.27 6.58 20.29
C ALA A 301 -9.72 7.60 19.30
N THR A 302 -8.47 7.39 18.87
CA THR A 302 -7.80 8.24 17.90
C THR A 302 -7.05 7.37 16.89
N ILE A 303 -7.06 7.80 15.63
CA ILE A 303 -6.11 7.32 14.63
C ILE A 303 -4.77 8.03 14.82
N VAL A 304 -3.72 7.47 14.24
CA VAL A 304 -2.38 8.07 14.26
C VAL A 304 -2.40 9.45 13.60
N GLN A 305 -2.00 10.47 14.35
CA GLN A 305 -1.88 11.86 13.89
C GLN A 305 -0.52 12.48 14.25
N LEU A 306 0.33 11.75 14.97
CA LEU A 306 1.64 12.20 15.39
C LEU A 306 2.65 11.06 15.22
N VAL A 307 3.84 11.40 14.72
CA VAL A 307 4.99 10.47 14.68
C VAL A 307 6.20 11.12 15.35
N GLY A 308 6.96 10.32 16.09
CA GLY A 308 8.34 10.60 16.43
C GLY A 308 9.27 9.84 15.49
N ILE A 309 10.03 10.57 14.68
CA ILE A 309 11.06 10.00 13.79
C ILE A 309 12.41 10.20 14.48
N THR A 310 13.04 9.10 14.88
CA THR A 310 14.31 9.13 15.60
C THR A 310 15.45 8.56 14.76
N ARG A 311 16.67 9.04 15.01
CA ARG A 311 17.91 8.51 14.44
C ARG A 311 18.65 7.75 15.55
N PHE A 312 18.36 6.47 15.73
CA PHE A 312 18.99 5.63 16.75
C PHE A 312 19.88 4.53 16.12
N GLY A 313 21.19 4.56 16.43
CA GLY A 313 22.12 3.48 16.10
C GLY A 313 22.34 3.24 14.60
N SER A 314 22.57 1.98 14.21
CA SER A 314 22.72 1.51 12.82
C SER A 314 21.37 1.42 12.06
N LEU A 315 20.25 1.56 12.76
CA LEU A 315 18.92 1.61 12.15
C LEU A 315 18.69 3.00 11.57
N ARG A 316 18.41 3.05 10.26
CA ARG A 316 18.33 4.30 9.52
C ARG A 316 17.16 5.19 9.93
N GLU A 317 16.13 4.67 10.62
CA GLU A 317 15.08 5.42 11.31
C GLU A 317 14.19 4.50 12.16
N MET A 318 13.71 4.97 13.32
CA MET A 318 12.67 4.30 14.11
C MET A 318 11.46 5.24 14.29
N TYR A 319 10.28 4.69 14.00
CA TYR A 319 9.01 5.41 14.03
C TYR A 319 8.26 5.03 15.30
N ILE A 320 7.94 6.03 16.11
CA ILE A 320 7.08 5.83 17.28
C ILE A 320 5.76 6.53 16.99
N HIS A 321 4.69 5.74 16.93
CA HIS A 321 3.33 6.24 16.83
C HIS A 321 2.47 5.54 17.91
N SER A 322 1.39 6.17 18.33
CA SER A 322 0.39 5.52 19.20
C SER A 322 -0.94 5.36 18.47
N PHE A 323 -1.50 4.16 18.56
CA PHE A 323 -2.88 3.86 18.20
C PHE A 323 -3.69 3.67 19.48
N PHE A 324 -4.95 4.10 19.47
CA PHE A 324 -5.93 3.67 20.46
C PHE A 324 -7.12 3.05 19.72
N VAL A 325 -7.30 1.74 19.86
CA VAL A 325 -8.45 1.02 19.31
C VAL A 325 -8.99 0.05 20.38
N PHE A 326 -10.29 0.21 20.67
CA PHE A 326 -11.20 -0.56 21.54
C PHE A 326 -11.24 -0.30 23.06
N VAL A 327 -12.47 0.04 23.48
CA VAL A 327 -13.04 -0.24 24.80
C VAL A 327 -13.23 -1.75 24.90
N ILE A 328 -12.52 -2.39 25.84
CA ILE A 328 -12.86 -3.74 26.29
C ILE A 328 -14.14 -3.59 27.12
N THR A 329 -15.31 -3.76 26.52
CA THR A 329 -16.51 -4.04 27.32
C THR A 329 -16.27 -5.39 27.99
N LYS A 330 -16.58 -5.47 29.29
CA LYS A 330 -16.17 -6.50 30.26
C LYS A 330 -16.44 -7.98 29.90
N THR A 331 -16.94 -8.29 28.71
CA THR A 331 -17.38 -9.65 28.32
C THR A 331 -16.52 -10.31 27.24
N PHE A 332 -15.48 -9.65 26.72
CA PHE A 332 -14.62 -10.26 25.68
C PHE A 332 -13.13 -10.18 26.04
N LEU A 333 -12.72 -11.02 26.99
CA LEU A 333 -11.35 -11.55 26.97
C LEU A 333 -11.35 -12.64 25.89
N PHE A 334 -10.79 -12.38 24.72
CA PHE A 334 -9.92 -13.29 23.95
C PHE A 334 -9.63 -12.73 22.54
N ILE A 335 -8.33 -12.58 22.26
CA ILE A 335 -7.65 -12.55 20.95
C ILE A 335 -7.98 -11.37 20.01
N ILE A 336 -7.08 -10.39 19.92
CA ILE A 336 -6.82 -9.67 18.65
C ILE A 336 -5.31 -9.43 18.49
N PHE A 337 -4.65 -10.31 17.72
CA PHE A 337 -3.34 -10.06 17.10
C PHE A 337 -3.56 -9.29 15.78
N ILE A 338 -3.21 -8.01 15.74
CA ILE A 338 -3.06 -7.28 14.48
C ILE A 338 -1.78 -6.44 14.57
N ILE A 339 -0.73 -6.91 13.90
CA ILE A 339 0.54 -6.24 13.72
C ILE A 339 0.51 -5.59 12.32
N LEU A 340 0.49 -4.25 12.24
CA LEU A 340 0.64 -3.47 11.01
C LEU A 340 2.08 -2.95 10.85
N ALA A 341 2.85 -3.59 9.98
CA ALA A 341 4.23 -3.27 9.63
C ALA A 341 4.41 -1.91 8.88
N PHE A 342 5.34 -1.06 9.33
CA PHE A 342 5.99 0.05 8.61
C PHE A 342 7.42 0.26 9.17
N THR A 343 8.36 0.84 8.38
CA THR A 343 9.77 1.26 8.70
C THR A 343 10.92 0.65 7.83
N SER A 344 11.42 1.46 6.89
CA SER A 344 12.38 1.24 5.77
C SER A 344 13.65 0.39 6.03
N SER A 345 14.16 -0.23 4.96
CA SER A 345 15.32 -1.13 4.95
C SER A 345 16.68 -0.41 5.03
N GLY A 346 17.64 -1.08 5.67
CA GLY A 346 19.04 -0.69 5.61
C GLY A 346 20.00 -1.42 6.55
N VAL A 347 20.09 -2.76 6.44
CA VAL A 347 21.25 -3.59 6.82
C VAL A 347 21.58 -3.73 8.32
N GLY A 348 21.69 -4.98 8.80
CA GLY A 348 22.73 -5.34 9.77
C GLY A 348 22.31 -5.63 11.22
N CYS A 349 22.02 -6.91 11.44
CA CYS A 349 22.20 -7.76 12.63
C CYS A 349 22.94 -7.25 13.91
N ILE A 350 22.52 -7.86 15.02
CA ILE A 350 23.16 -8.03 16.36
C ILE A 350 22.85 -6.95 17.41
N SER A 351 21.71 -7.12 18.09
CA SER A 351 21.33 -6.39 19.31
C SER A 351 20.76 -7.38 20.34
N TRP A 352 21.60 -7.99 21.18
CA TRP A 352 21.11 -8.74 22.36
C TRP A 352 21.98 -8.59 23.64
N LEU A 353 23.18 -7.98 23.60
CA LEU A 353 24.08 -7.94 24.76
C LEU A 353 24.12 -6.60 25.55
N LEU A 354 23.50 -5.53 25.05
CA LEU A 354 23.47 -4.23 25.76
C LEU A 354 22.20 -4.02 26.60
N TRP A 355 21.12 -4.75 26.32
CA TRP A 355 19.86 -4.65 27.06
C TRP A 355 19.91 -5.32 28.46
N LEU A 356 20.75 -6.35 28.64
CA LEU A 356 20.89 -7.02 29.93
C LEU A 356 21.62 -6.15 30.98
N ARG A 357 22.53 -5.25 30.57
CA ARG A 357 23.26 -4.36 31.49
C ARG A 357 22.39 -3.22 32.02
N PHE A 358 21.41 -2.75 31.24
CA PHE A 358 20.49 -1.70 31.67
C PHE A 358 19.41 -2.22 32.64
N LEU A 359 18.94 -3.45 32.43
CA LEU A 359 18.00 -4.11 33.36
C LEU A 359 18.66 -4.45 34.71
N ILE A 360 19.92 -4.87 34.71
CA ILE A 360 20.70 -5.13 35.94
C ILE A 360 20.99 -3.83 36.71
N TRP A 361 21.10 -2.69 36.03
CA TRP A 361 21.26 -1.38 36.68
C TRP A 361 19.96 -0.88 37.33
N MET A 362 18.80 -1.06 36.69
CA MET A 362 17.48 -0.73 37.29
C MET A 362 17.09 -1.63 38.47
N ILE A 363 17.48 -2.90 38.46
CA ILE A 363 17.15 -3.84 39.55
C ILE A 363 18.03 -3.57 40.80
N ARG A 364 19.25 -3.04 40.64
CA ARG A 364 20.14 -2.70 41.76
C ARG A 364 19.90 -1.33 42.39
N SER A 365 19.12 -0.44 41.75
CA SER A 365 18.89 0.93 42.22
C SER A 365 17.57 1.13 42.98
N LYS A 366 16.82 0.06 43.27
CA LYS A 366 15.63 0.07 44.15
C LYS A 366 15.76 -0.82 45.40
N ALA A 367 16.98 -1.21 45.77
CA ALA A 367 17.26 -1.97 46.99
C ALA A 367 18.07 -1.17 48.05
N LEU A 368 18.37 0.11 47.82
CA LEU A 368 19.00 1.01 48.79
C LEU A 368 18.50 2.46 48.58
N ALA A 369 17.24 2.70 48.97
CA ALA A 369 16.69 4.00 49.37
C ALA A 369 15.27 3.78 49.92
#